data_AF-V5HPY0-F1
#
_entry.id   AF-V5HPY0-F1
#
_cell.length_a   1.000
_cell.length_b   1.000
_cell.length_c   1.000
_cell.angle_alpha   90.00
_cell.angle_beta   90.00
_cell.angle_gamma   90.00
#
_symmetry.space_group_name_H-M   'P 1'
#
loop_
_entity.id
_entity.type
_entity.pdbx_description
1 polymer ?
#
loop_
_entity_poly.entity_id
_entity_poly.type
_entity_poly.pdbx_seq_one_letter_code
_entity_poly.pdbx_strand_id
1 'polypeptide(L)'
;MFTLPKLRTTVKRRHLLLALFVIGVLYMTRQLFSLPTRSSHGESQTERCRQAEPTFQRKDCGGPSAAAKEKCLQSGVSLRKTRLFTPTGSGFKCLKDDVTIMFAQVNDDYCDCEDGSDEPATNACLNGRFFCKQETPGKPGLRSRSYPSL
;
A
#
# COMPACT_ATOMS: atom_id res chain seq x y z
N MET A 1 57.24 -22.94 -22.91
CA MET A 1 57.18 -21.60 -23.53
C MET A 1 55.86 -21.50 -24.31
N PHE A 2 54.83 -20.88 -23.73
CA PHE A 2 53.57 -20.61 -24.43
C PHE A 2 53.53 -19.12 -24.77
N THR A 3 53.61 -18.82 -26.06
CA THR A 3 53.45 -17.46 -26.58
C THR A 3 51.95 -17.12 -26.59
N LEU A 4 51.54 -16.18 -25.74
CA LEU A 4 50.20 -15.58 -25.80
C LEU A 4 50.04 -14.84 -27.14
N PRO A 5 48.96 -15.07 -27.90
CA PRO A 5 48.70 -14.29 -29.11
C PRO A 5 48.41 -12.85 -28.69
N LYS A 6 49.19 -11.89 -29.20
CA LYS A 6 48.83 -10.47 -29.13
C LYS A 6 47.49 -10.31 -29.85
N LEU A 7 46.41 -10.14 -29.10
CA LEU A 7 45.12 -9.75 -29.63
C LEU A 7 45.22 -8.30 -30.14
N ARG A 8 45.71 -8.14 -31.37
CA ARG A 8 45.66 -6.87 -32.10
C ARG A 8 44.23 -6.68 -32.58
N THR A 9 43.37 -6.19 -31.71
CA THR A 9 42.09 -5.65 -32.13
C THR A 9 42.35 -4.24 -32.66
N THR A 10 42.63 -4.13 -33.96
CA THR A 10 42.64 -2.83 -34.66
C THR A 10 41.21 -2.33 -34.87
N VAL A 11 40.46 -2.23 -33.76
CA VAL A 11 39.14 -1.60 -33.75
C VAL A 11 39.39 -0.14 -34.08
N LYS A 12 39.17 0.23 -35.35
CA LYS A 12 39.32 1.61 -35.79
C LYS A 12 38.44 2.49 -34.91
N ARG A 13 38.93 3.66 -34.53
CA ARG A 13 38.22 4.63 -33.65
C ARG A 13 36.75 4.84 -34.07
N ARG A 14 36.45 4.80 -35.37
CA ARG A 14 35.09 4.82 -35.92
C ARG A 14 34.18 3.70 -35.41
N HIS A 15 34.67 2.48 -35.28
CA HIS A 15 33.90 1.34 -34.79
C HIS A 15 33.67 1.41 -33.27
N LEU A 16 34.63 1.95 -32.50
CA LEU A 16 34.43 2.21 -31.08
C LEU A 16 33.37 3.30 -30.84
N LEU A 17 33.43 4.39 -31.60
CA LEU A 17 32.42 5.46 -31.53
C LEU A 17 31.04 4.98 -31.96
N LEU A 18 30.95 4.16 -33.03
CA LEU A 18 29.69 3.53 -33.44
C LEU A 18 29.14 2.61 -32.36
N ALA A 19 29.99 1.80 -31.71
CA ALA A 19 29.54 0.91 -30.63
C ALA A 19 28.99 1.70 -29.44
N LEU A 20 29.67 2.77 -29.00
CA LEU A 20 29.19 3.62 -27.91
C LEU A 20 27.89 4.35 -28.26
N PHE A 21 27.74 4.81 -29.50
CA PHE A 21 26.50 5.42 -29.98
C PHE A 21 25.34 4.42 -29.95
N VAL A 22 25.55 3.20 -30.47
CA VAL A 22 24.53 2.13 -30.45
C VAL A 22 24.15 1.75 -29.03
N ILE A 23 25.12 1.59 -28.13
CA ILE A 23 24.85 1.30 -26.71
C ILE A 23 24.05 2.44 -26.06
N GLY A 24 24.39 3.70 -26.36
CA GLY A 24 23.66 4.87 -25.87
C GLY A 24 22.22 4.92 -26.39
N VAL A 25 21.99 4.67 -27.68
CA VAL A 25 20.63 4.61 -28.27
C VAL A 25 19.81 3.48 -27.65
N LEU A 26 20.40 2.30 -27.43
CA LEU A 26 19.72 1.18 -26.76
C LEU A 26 19.38 1.50 -25.30
N TYR A 27 20.26 2.20 -24.59
CA TYR A 27 20.00 2.63 -23.22
C TYR A 27 18.88 3.69 -23.16
N MET A 28 18.93 4.70 -24.04
CA MET A 28 17.93 5.77 -24.08
C MET A 28 16.55 5.26 -24.55
N THR A 29 16.51 4.33 -25.49
CA THR A 29 15.26 3.67 -25.91
C THR A 29 14.68 2.83 -24.77
N ARG A 30 15.51 2.09 -24.00
CA ARG A 30 15.03 1.38 -22.80
C ARG A 30 14.50 2.32 -21.71
N GLN A 31 15.13 3.47 -21.51
CA GLN A 31 14.62 4.48 -20.58
C GLN A 31 13.29 5.08 -21.07
N LEU A 32 13.13 5.29 -22.38
CA LEU A 32 11.88 5.77 -22.96
C LEU A 32 10.74 4.74 -22.85
N PHE A 33 11.02 3.45 -23.08
CA PHE A 33 10.05 2.35 -22.93
C PHE A 33 9.75 1.99 -21.47
N SER A 34 10.52 2.51 -20.51
CA SER A 34 10.24 2.39 -19.07
C SER A 34 9.38 3.55 -18.55
N LEU A 35 9.10 4.57 -19.37
CA LEU A 35 8.07 5.54 -19.05
C LEU A 35 6.71 4.90 -19.37
N PRO A 36 5.83 4.73 -18.38
CA PRO A 36 4.49 4.21 -18.66
C PRO A 36 3.81 5.18 -19.61
N THR A 37 3.31 4.66 -20.74
CA THR A 37 2.46 5.43 -21.65
C THR A 37 1.25 5.91 -20.84
N ARG A 38 1.22 7.21 -20.55
CA ARG A 38 0.00 7.86 -20.04
C ARG A 38 -0.98 7.85 -21.20
N SER A 39 -1.81 6.80 -21.25
CA SER A 39 -2.95 6.73 -22.14
C SER A 39 -3.83 7.94 -21.87
N SER A 40 -3.87 8.86 -22.83
CA SER A 40 -4.84 9.94 -22.91
C SER A 40 -6.06 9.42 -23.67
N HIS A 41 -6.76 8.44 -23.09
CA HIS A 41 -8.18 8.26 -23.36
C HIS A 41 -8.90 8.75 -22.11
N GLY A 42 -9.81 9.70 -22.29
CA GLY A 42 -10.64 10.21 -21.21
C GLY A 42 -11.47 9.07 -20.64
N GLU A 43 -11.05 8.56 -19.49
CA GLU A 43 -11.83 7.67 -18.64
C GLU A 43 -11.65 8.14 -17.20
N SER A 44 -12.77 8.20 -16.51
CA SER A 44 -12.99 8.79 -15.19
C SER A 44 -11.88 8.45 -14.19
N GLN A 45 -11.40 9.45 -13.46
CA GLN A 45 -10.36 9.31 -12.42
C GLN A 45 -10.91 8.51 -11.22
N THR A 46 -11.00 7.19 -11.35
CA THR A 46 -11.42 6.29 -10.25
C THR A 46 -10.54 5.04 -10.13
N GLU A 47 -9.41 4.94 -10.84
CA GLU A 47 -8.66 3.67 -10.94
C GLU A 47 -7.21 3.66 -10.45
N ARG A 48 -6.78 4.63 -9.62
CA ARG A 48 -5.47 4.55 -8.94
C ARG A 48 -5.53 3.79 -7.60
N CYS A 49 -6.37 2.75 -7.53
CA CYS A 49 -6.38 1.72 -6.49
C CYS A 49 -6.57 0.31 -7.11
N ARG A 50 -5.89 -0.05 -8.21
CA ARG A 50 -6.07 -1.42 -8.79
C ARG A 50 -4.86 -2.12 -9.40
N GLN A 51 -3.68 -1.50 -9.51
CA GLN A 51 -2.51 -2.17 -10.10
C GLN A 51 -1.30 -2.16 -9.18
N ALA A 52 -1.49 -2.74 -8.00
CA ALA A 52 -0.49 -3.62 -7.44
C ALA A 52 -1.11 -5.02 -7.50
N GLU A 53 -0.60 -5.93 -8.34
CA GLU A 53 -0.82 -7.33 -8.04
C GLU A 53 -0.05 -7.61 -6.73
N PRO A 54 -0.73 -7.92 -5.62
CA PRO A 54 -0.13 -7.90 -4.30
C PRO A 54 0.20 -9.33 -3.88
N THR A 55 1.47 -9.63 -3.67
CA THR A 55 1.88 -10.75 -2.81
C THR A 55 1.82 -10.40 -1.32
N PHE A 56 1.00 -9.41 -0.95
CA PHE A 56 0.56 -9.22 0.43
C PHE A 56 -0.85 -9.77 0.54
N GLN A 57 -0.96 -10.90 1.22
CA GLN A 57 -2.22 -11.62 1.37
C GLN A 57 -3.33 -10.67 1.80
N ARG A 58 -4.34 -10.52 0.95
CA ARG A 58 -5.72 -10.42 1.39
C ARG A 58 -5.97 -11.62 2.30
N LYS A 59 -5.68 -11.47 3.59
CA LYS A 59 -6.17 -12.37 4.63
C LYS A 59 -7.53 -11.85 5.04
N ASP A 60 -8.48 -12.20 4.19
CA ASP A 60 -9.85 -12.57 4.52
C ASP A 60 -10.38 -12.09 5.87
N CYS A 61 -11.35 -11.18 5.82
CA CYS A 61 -12.47 -11.16 6.77
C CYS A 61 -13.44 -12.35 6.53
N GLY A 62 -12.90 -13.50 6.08
CA GLY A 62 -13.65 -14.65 5.53
C GLY A 62 -12.96 -16.00 5.77
N GLY A 63 -12.18 -16.14 6.85
CA GLY A 63 -11.65 -17.43 7.30
C GLY A 63 -12.63 -18.18 8.22
N PRO A 64 -12.59 -19.53 8.28
CA PRO A 64 -13.53 -20.35 9.07
C PRO A 64 -13.29 -20.34 10.60
N SER A 65 -12.59 -19.34 11.15
CA SER A 65 -12.35 -19.26 12.60
C SER A 65 -12.82 -17.93 13.19
N ALA A 66 -13.64 -18.03 14.24
CA ALA A 66 -14.26 -16.90 14.93
C ALA A 66 -13.25 -15.86 15.48
N ALA A 67 -11.98 -16.25 15.65
CA ALA A 67 -10.93 -15.38 16.19
C ALA A 67 -10.27 -14.43 15.16
N ALA A 68 -10.34 -14.73 13.86
CA ALA A 68 -9.79 -13.84 12.81
C ALA A 68 -10.73 -12.68 12.48
N LYS A 69 -12.03 -12.87 12.70
CA LYS A 69 -13.09 -11.88 12.46
C LYS A 69 -13.00 -10.67 13.41
N GLU A 70 -12.34 -10.84 14.56
CA GLU A 70 -12.29 -9.83 15.62
C GLU A 70 -11.14 -8.81 15.44
N LYS A 71 -10.08 -9.16 14.70
CA LYS A 71 -8.81 -8.41 14.72
C LYS A 71 -8.70 -7.30 13.65
N CYS A 72 -9.32 -7.48 12.48
CA CYS A 72 -9.43 -6.41 11.47
C CYS A 72 -10.47 -5.36 11.87
N LEU A 73 -11.49 -5.76 12.63
CA LEU A 73 -12.53 -4.87 13.15
C LEU A 73 -12.05 -3.91 14.25
N GLN A 74 -11.03 -4.32 15.00
CA GLN A 74 -10.47 -3.55 16.12
C GLN A 74 -9.34 -2.61 15.71
N SER A 75 -8.92 -2.63 14.44
CA SER A 75 -7.86 -1.74 13.96
C SER A 75 -8.36 -0.30 13.99
N GLY A 76 -7.56 0.61 14.55
CA GLY A 76 -7.97 2.01 14.70
C GLY A 76 -8.99 2.29 15.82
N VAL A 77 -9.46 1.27 16.55
CA VAL A 77 -10.37 1.44 17.70
C VAL A 77 -9.65 1.14 19.02
N SER A 78 -9.95 1.91 20.07
CA SER A 78 -9.43 1.63 21.41
C SER A 78 -10.03 0.34 21.96
N LEU A 79 -9.22 -0.47 22.67
CA LEU A 79 -9.68 -1.70 23.35
C LEU A 79 -10.90 -1.48 24.25
N ARG A 80 -11.07 -0.27 24.80
CA ARG A 80 -12.22 0.08 25.64
C ARG A 80 -13.50 0.34 24.85
N LYS A 81 -13.37 0.72 23.57
CA LYS A 81 -14.48 1.07 22.68
C LYS A 81 -14.82 -0.02 21.68
N THR A 82 -13.98 -1.05 21.56
CA THR A 82 -14.20 -2.23 20.70
C THR A 82 -15.62 -2.76 20.70
N ARG A 83 -16.28 -2.84 21.87
CA ARG A 83 -17.64 -3.36 22.00
C ARG A 83 -18.68 -2.57 21.19
N LEU A 84 -18.45 -1.28 20.98
CA LEU A 84 -19.34 -0.40 20.21
C LEU A 84 -19.27 -0.69 18.70
N PHE A 85 -18.18 -1.31 18.24
CA PHE A 85 -17.91 -1.61 16.83
C PHE A 85 -18.21 -3.07 16.50
N THR A 86 -18.98 -3.76 17.33
CA THR A 86 -19.31 -5.18 17.13
C THR A 86 -20.48 -5.27 16.16
N PRO A 87 -20.48 -6.20 15.18
CA PRO A 87 -21.62 -6.35 14.27
C PRO A 87 -22.85 -6.71 15.08
N THR A 88 -23.85 -5.83 15.06
CA THR A 88 -25.18 -6.14 15.57
C THR A 88 -25.97 -6.75 14.42
N GLY A 89 -26.90 -7.67 14.71
CA GLY A 89 -27.73 -8.30 13.66
C GLY A 89 -28.51 -7.29 12.80
N SER A 90 -28.63 -6.03 13.26
CA SER A 90 -29.27 -4.90 12.57
C SER A 90 -28.30 -3.97 11.82
N GLY A 91 -26.99 -4.24 11.79
CA GLY A 91 -25.98 -3.37 11.18
C GLY A 91 -25.06 -2.67 12.19
N PHE A 92 -24.43 -1.58 11.77
CA PHE A 92 -23.64 -0.68 12.61
C PHE A 92 -24.39 0.64 12.78
N LYS A 93 -24.65 1.04 14.03
CA LYS A 93 -25.19 2.36 14.34
C LYS A 93 -24.02 3.32 14.52
N CYS A 94 -24.04 4.44 13.80
CA CYS A 94 -23.07 5.51 14.00
C CYS A 94 -23.05 5.94 15.48
N LEU A 95 -21.88 6.33 15.99
CA LEU A 95 -21.71 6.49 17.45
C LEU A 95 -22.42 7.72 18.01
N LYS A 96 -22.53 8.78 17.21
CA LYS A 96 -23.23 10.01 17.57
C LYS A 96 -24.46 10.27 16.72
N ASP A 97 -24.47 9.78 15.48
CA ASP A 97 -25.60 9.98 14.59
C ASP A 97 -26.63 8.85 14.77
N ASP A 98 -27.89 9.13 14.41
CA ASP A 98 -28.96 8.13 14.46
C ASP A 98 -29.04 7.25 13.19
N VAL A 99 -28.04 7.34 12.31
CA VAL A 99 -27.94 6.54 11.09
C VAL A 99 -27.45 5.13 11.42
N THR A 100 -28.08 4.13 10.81
CA THR A 100 -27.64 2.73 10.86
C THR A 100 -27.25 2.30 9.45
N ILE A 101 -26.01 1.85 9.31
CA ILE A 101 -25.42 1.39 8.05
C ILE A 101 -25.22 -0.13 8.06
N MET A 102 -25.00 -0.71 6.89
CA MET A 102 -24.60 -2.11 6.83
C MET A 102 -23.21 -2.26 7.45
N PHE A 103 -22.98 -3.31 8.22
CA PHE A 103 -21.66 -3.54 8.82
C PHE A 103 -20.54 -3.71 7.78
N ALA A 104 -20.88 -4.06 6.54
CA ALA A 104 -19.92 -4.15 5.43
C ALA A 104 -19.35 -2.79 4.99
N GLN A 105 -20.00 -1.70 5.38
CA GLN A 105 -19.59 -0.32 5.11
C GLN A 105 -18.60 0.21 6.16
N VAL A 106 -18.34 -0.55 7.23
CA VAL A 106 -17.38 -0.13 8.26
C VAL A 106 -15.97 -0.43 7.78
N ASN A 107 -15.12 0.60 7.69
CA ASN A 107 -13.76 0.57 7.14
C ASN A 107 -13.70 0.17 5.66
N ASP A 108 -14.64 0.68 4.85
CA ASP A 108 -14.68 0.42 3.41
C ASP A 108 -14.02 1.52 2.56
N ASP A 109 -13.39 2.51 3.22
CA ASP A 109 -12.75 3.69 2.62
C ASP A 109 -13.77 4.69 2.02
N TYR A 110 -15.03 4.63 2.50
CA TYR A 110 -16.08 5.59 2.22
C TYR A 110 -16.66 6.15 3.53
N CYS A 111 -17.13 7.40 3.52
CA CYS A 111 -17.64 8.06 4.72
C CYS A 111 -19.17 8.10 4.72
N ASP A 112 -19.80 7.14 5.39
CA ASP A 112 -21.25 6.97 5.50
C ASP A 112 -21.83 7.59 6.77
N CYS A 113 -21.07 7.63 7.87
CA CYS A 113 -21.49 8.33 9.09
C CYS A 113 -21.05 9.81 9.06
N GLU A 114 -21.94 10.73 9.43
CA GLU A 114 -21.62 12.16 9.52
C GLU A 114 -20.58 12.42 10.60
N ASP A 115 -20.56 11.62 11.67
CA ASP A 115 -19.58 11.66 12.76
C ASP A 115 -18.25 10.92 12.45
N GLY A 116 -18.17 10.28 11.28
CA GLY A 116 -17.03 9.52 10.79
C GLY A 116 -16.66 8.31 11.65
N SER A 117 -17.61 7.77 12.40
CA SER A 117 -17.38 6.64 13.29
C SER A 117 -17.35 5.28 12.59
N ASP A 118 -17.75 5.20 11.33
CA ASP A 118 -17.64 4.03 10.45
C ASP A 118 -16.23 3.77 9.95
N GLU A 119 -15.35 4.79 9.92
CA GLU A 119 -14.01 4.72 9.33
C GLU A 119 -12.86 4.88 10.37
N PRO A 120 -12.78 4.07 11.45
CA PRO A 120 -11.68 4.17 12.42
C PRO A 120 -10.33 3.66 11.92
N ALA A 121 -10.30 2.78 10.91
CA ALA A 121 -9.10 2.14 10.36
C ALA A 121 -8.65 2.71 9.01
N THR A 122 -9.39 3.67 8.45
CA THR A 122 -9.08 4.35 7.18
C THR A 122 -9.00 5.86 7.43
N ASN A 123 -8.81 6.64 6.36
CA ASN A 123 -8.79 8.10 6.40
C ASN A 123 -9.89 8.73 5.54
N ALA A 124 -10.99 8.00 5.30
CA ALA A 124 -12.06 8.43 4.40
C ALA A 124 -12.90 9.58 4.99
N CYS A 125 -13.09 9.64 6.31
CA CYS A 125 -13.81 10.72 6.97
C CYS A 125 -12.89 11.85 7.45
N LEU A 126 -13.21 13.11 7.09
CA LEU A 126 -12.45 14.30 7.51
C LEU A 126 -12.44 14.51 9.04
N ASN A 127 -13.49 14.08 9.72
CA ASN A 127 -13.69 14.13 11.16
C ASN A 127 -13.49 12.77 11.84
N GLY A 128 -12.96 11.77 11.12
CA GLY A 128 -12.68 10.44 11.62
C GLY A 128 -11.69 10.46 12.79
N ARG A 129 -11.81 9.48 13.69
CA ARG A 129 -10.93 9.34 14.87
C ARG A 129 -10.37 7.94 14.96
N PHE A 130 -9.06 7.83 14.84
CA PHE A 130 -8.34 6.57 15.02
C PHE A 130 -7.61 6.52 16.37
N PHE A 131 -7.44 5.31 16.89
CA PHE A 131 -6.72 5.02 18.10
C PHE A 131 -5.36 4.41 17.78
N CYS A 132 -4.29 5.08 18.23
CA CYS A 132 -2.95 4.51 18.27
C CYS A 132 -2.63 3.99 19.67
N LYS A 133 -2.04 2.80 19.73
CA LYS A 133 -1.40 2.33 20.97
C LYS A 133 -0.14 3.16 21.18
N GLN A 134 -0.03 3.83 22.32
CA GLN A 134 1.22 4.48 22.71
C GLN A 134 2.30 3.42 22.95
N GLU A 135 3.49 3.64 22.39
CA GLU A 135 4.68 2.89 22.75
C GLU A 135 5.27 3.54 24.00
N THR A 136 5.16 2.89 25.15
CA THR A 136 5.79 3.37 26.38
C THR A 136 7.30 3.16 26.27
N PRO A 137 8.15 4.18 26.52
CA PRO A 137 9.59 3.99 26.62
C PRO A 137 9.92 2.89 27.64
N GLY A 138 10.67 1.87 27.23
CA GLY A 138 11.09 0.77 28.12
C GLY A 138 10.19 -0.48 28.14
N LYS A 139 9.08 -0.53 27.37
CA LYS A 139 8.47 -1.80 26.97
C LYS A 139 8.67 -1.98 25.48
N PRO A 140 9.27 -3.10 25.00
CA PRO A 140 9.32 -3.38 23.58
C PRO A 140 7.90 -3.50 23.04
N GLY A 141 7.40 -2.43 22.42
CA GLY A 141 6.38 -2.53 21.39
C GLY A 141 6.96 -3.37 20.27
N LEU A 142 6.14 -4.22 19.64
CA LEU A 142 6.53 -5.23 18.66
C LEU A 142 7.09 -4.69 17.32
N ARG A 143 7.75 -3.52 17.33
CA ARG A 143 8.63 -3.06 16.25
C ARG A 143 9.83 -2.34 16.84
N SER A 144 10.84 -3.11 17.22
CA SER A 144 12.21 -2.62 17.29
C SER A 144 12.70 -2.28 15.87
N ARG A 145 12.33 -1.10 15.35
CA ARG A 145 13.15 -0.42 14.36
C ARG A 145 14.15 0.44 15.12
N SER A 146 15.33 -0.14 15.35
CA SER A 146 16.55 0.59 15.64
C SER A 146 16.84 1.53 14.47
N TYR A 147 16.47 2.81 14.60
CA TYR A 147 17.09 3.85 13.80
C TYR A 147 18.49 4.11 14.38
N PRO A 148 19.55 4.19 13.56
CA PRO A 148 20.84 4.63 14.02
C PRO A 148 20.76 6.12 14.36
N SER A 149 21.16 6.48 15.58
CA SER A 149 21.43 7.87 15.95
C SER A 149 22.63 8.36 15.13
N LEU A 150 22.46 9.50 14.45
CA LEU A 150 23.56 10.28 13.88
C LEU A 150 24.38 10.94 14.99
#